data_AF-A0A7W7VRN3-F1
#
_entry.id   AF-A0A7W7VRN3-F1
#
_cell.length_a   1.000
_cell.length_b   1.000
_cell.length_c   1.000
_cell.angle_alpha   90.00
_cell.angle_beta   90.00
_cell.angle_gamma   90.00
#
_symmetry.space_group_name_H-M   'P 1'
#
loop_
_entity.id
_entity.type
_entity.pdbx_description
1 polymer ?
#
loop_
_entity_poly.entity_id
_entity_poly.type
_entity_poly.pdbx_seq_one_letter_code
_entity_poly.pdbx_strand_id
1 'polypeptide(L)'
;MILALLARDFPGVEELRRQVSSVIVARNCGCGCATVDFRIGEEPPTPGKELISSAYVRGRNDGVLLFVKDGRLLSLEIYSSDGDPAPLPQVKDLVLDPPDTWE
;
A
#
# COMPACT_ATOMS: atom_id res chain seq x y z
N MET A 1 -6.02 1.22 -7.09
CA MET A 1 -4.77 1.45 -6.34
C MET A 1 -4.12 0.13 -5.96
N ILE A 2 -4.66 -0.63 -4.99
CA ILE A 2 -4.05 -1.90 -4.51
C ILE A 2 -3.75 -2.89 -5.65
N LEU A 3 -4.70 -3.13 -6.57
CA LEU A 3 -4.48 -4.04 -7.71
C LEU A 3 -3.30 -3.62 -8.61
N ALA A 4 -3.01 -2.32 -8.72
CA ALA A 4 -1.86 -1.86 -9.50
C ALA A 4 -0.53 -2.21 -8.82
N LEU A 5 -0.49 -2.10 -7.48
CA LEU A 5 0.68 -2.50 -6.68
C LEU A 5 0.87 -4.02 -6.65
N LEU A 6 -0.20 -4.79 -6.85
CA LEU A 6 -0.19 -6.24 -6.97
C LEU A 6 -0.12 -6.72 -8.44
N ALA A 7 0.23 -5.87 -9.41
CA ALA A 7 0.20 -6.24 -10.83
C ALA A 7 1.32 -7.21 -11.24
N ARG A 8 2.43 -7.27 -10.48
CA ARG A 8 3.51 -8.24 -10.69
C ARG A 8 3.23 -9.54 -9.96
N ASP A 9 3.77 -10.64 -10.47
CA ASP A 9 3.62 -11.94 -9.85
C ASP A 9 4.73 -12.21 -8.82
N PHE A 10 4.32 -12.65 -7.64
CA PHE A 10 5.20 -13.07 -6.54
C PHE A 10 4.44 -14.06 -5.64
N PRO A 11 5.15 -14.86 -4.80
CA PRO A 11 4.50 -15.83 -3.93
C PRO A 11 3.40 -15.21 -3.08
N GLY A 12 2.18 -15.76 -3.14
CA GLY A 12 1.03 -15.28 -2.37
C GLY A 12 0.23 -14.12 -3.00
N VAL A 13 0.67 -13.55 -4.13
CA VAL A 13 -0.04 -12.41 -4.77
C VAL A 13 -1.50 -12.71 -5.10
N GLU A 14 -1.81 -13.93 -5.54
CA GLU A 14 -3.17 -14.35 -5.90
C GLU A 14 -4.12 -14.30 -4.70
N GLU A 15 -3.63 -14.63 -3.50
CA GLU A 15 -4.41 -14.53 -2.27
C GLU A 15 -4.65 -13.06 -1.91
N LEU A 16 -3.62 -12.21 -2.04
CA LEU A 16 -3.76 -10.77 -1.81
C LEU A 16 -4.72 -10.13 -2.81
N ARG A 17 -4.68 -10.52 -4.10
CA ARG A 17 -5.61 -10.06 -5.13
C ARG A 17 -7.06 -10.43 -4.79
N ARG A 18 -7.30 -11.64 -4.25
CA ARG A 18 -8.63 -12.06 -3.77
C ARG A 18 -9.15 -11.23 -2.60
N GLN A 19 -8.26 -10.81 -1.69
CA GLN A 19 -8.65 -10.01 -0.53
C GLN A 19 -9.14 -8.60 -0.90
N VAL A 20 -8.69 -8.02 -2.02
CA VAL A 20 -9.00 -6.63 -2.41
C VAL A 20 -10.50 -6.33 -2.41
N SER A 21 -11.35 -7.28 -2.79
CA SER A 21 -12.80 -7.11 -2.82
C SER A 21 -13.45 -7.05 -1.43
N SER A 22 -12.75 -7.54 -0.40
CA SER A 22 -13.23 -7.64 0.98
C SER A 22 -12.52 -6.67 1.94
N VAL A 23 -11.53 -5.92 1.44
CA VAL A 23 -10.84 -4.89 2.21
C VAL A 23 -11.75 -3.70 2.45
N ILE A 24 -11.78 -3.24 3.69
CA ILE A 24 -12.35 -1.95 4.05
C ILE A 24 -11.31 -1.08 4.74
N VAL A 25 -11.47 0.24 4.60
CA VAL A 25 -10.65 1.20 5.33
C VAL A 25 -11.11 1.23 6.79
N ALA A 26 -10.22 0.85 7.69
CA ALA A 26 -10.47 0.84 9.13
C ALA A 26 -10.07 2.16 9.79
N ARG A 27 -8.99 2.78 9.29
CA ARG A 27 -8.44 4.01 9.84
C ARG A 27 -7.77 4.84 8.75
N ASN A 28 -7.84 6.15 8.90
CA ASN A 28 -7.09 7.11 8.11
C ASN A 28 -5.95 7.67 8.96
N CYS A 29 -4.84 8.04 8.31
CA CYS A 29 -3.80 8.78 8.98
C CYS A 29 -4.27 10.20 9.35
N GLY A 30 -3.92 10.64 10.56
CA GLY A 30 -4.32 11.96 11.07
C GLY A 30 -3.43 13.12 10.64
N CYS A 31 -2.29 12.87 9.98
CA CYS A 31 -1.35 13.93 9.58
C CYS A 31 -1.74 14.64 8.27
N GLY A 32 -2.79 14.18 7.60
CA GLY A 32 -3.28 14.76 6.34
C GLY A 32 -2.83 14.03 5.07
N CYS A 33 -1.97 13.00 5.17
CA CYS A 33 -1.64 12.17 4.02
C CYS A 33 -2.77 11.16 3.76
N ALA A 34 -2.83 10.62 2.54
CA ALA A 34 -3.86 9.66 2.16
C ALA A 34 -3.57 8.21 2.61
N THR A 35 -2.71 8.01 3.61
CA THR A 35 -2.44 6.70 4.22
C THR A 35 -3.69 6.14 4.90
N VAL A 36 -3.95 4.85 4.66
CA VAL A 36 -5.07 4.11 5.25
C VAL A 36 -4.63 2.74 5.77
N ASP A 37 -5.19 2.36 6.92
CA ASP A 37 -5.11 1.00 7.43
C ASP A 37 -6.35 0.21 7.00
N PHE A 38 -6.14 -1.06 6.67
CA PHE A 38 -7.15 -1.98 6.22
C PHE A 38 -7.64 -2.89 7.34
N ARG A 39 -8.88 -3.34 7.19
CA ARG A 39 -9.42 -4.50 7.90
C ARG A 39 -10.01 -5.46 6.88
N ILE A 40 -9.77 -6.76 7.10
CA ILE A 40 -10.36 -7.86 6.34
C ILE A 40 -11.14 -8.72 7.33
N GLY A 41 -12.46 -8.85 7.15
CA GLY A 41 -13.31 -9.55 8.13
C GLY A 41 -13.37 -8.84 9.49
N GLU A 42 -13.77 -9.51 10.56
CA GLU A 42 -13.99 -8.90 11.89
C GLU A 42 -12.71 -8.80 12.76
N GLU A 43 -11.55 -9.23 12.25
CA GLU A 43 -10.32 -9.24 13.05
C GLU A 43 -9.75 -7.82 13.24
N PRO A 44 -9.23 -7.50 14.43
CA PRO A 44 -8.56 -6.22 14.68
C PRO A 44 -7.22 -6.15 13.93
N PRO A 45 -6.76 -4.94 13.56
CA PRO A 45 -5.44 -4.76 12.98
C PRO A 45 -4.35 -5.24 13.95
N THR A 46 -3.44 -6.08 13.47
CA THR A 46 -2.37 -6.67 14.29
C THR A 46 -1.07 -5.84 14.17
N PRO A 47 -0.32 -5.56 15.26
CA PRO A 47 0.91 -4.76 15.19
C PRO A 47 2.05 -5.46 14.43
N GLY A 48 2.78 -4.71 13.58
CA GLY A 48 3.85 -5.21 12.69
C GLY A 48 3.43 -5.17 11.22
N LYS A 49 4.37 -4.92 10.30
CA LYS A 49 4.08 -4.78 8.86
C LYS A 49 5.27 -5.22 8.00
N GLU A 50 4.99 -5.84 6.86
CA GLU A 50 5.95 -6.26 5.84
C GLU A 50 5.65 -5.51 4.55
N LEU A 51 6.65 -4.84 3.97
CA LEU A 51 6.50 -4.15 2.69
C LEU A 51 6.50 -5.17 1.56
N ILE A 52 5.39 -5.28 0.82
CA ILE A 52 5.26 -6.25 -0.28
C ILE A 52 5.41 -5.62 -1.66
N SER A 53 5.14 -4.33 -1.78
CA SER A 53 5.19 -3.60 -3.05
C SER A 53 5.27 -2.10 -2.79
N SER A 54 6.02 -1.39 -3.62
CA SER A 54 6.00 0.07 -3.67
C SER A 54 5.98 0.60 -5.09
N ALA A 55 5.59 1.86 -5.19
CA ALA A 55 5.72 2.65 -6.40
C ALA A 55 6.05 4.09 -6.07
N TYR A 56 6.95 4.69 -6.85
CA TYR A 56 7.06 6.15 -6.89
C TYR A 56 6.05 6.74 -7.88
N VAL A 57 5.74 8.03 -7.70
CA VAL A 57 4.88 8.76 -8.63
C VAL A 57 5.75 9.52 -9.64
N ARG A 58 5.49 9.32 -10.94
CA ARG A 58 6.26 9.96 -12.02
C ARG A 58 6.25 11.48 -11.88
N GLY A 59 7.44 12.07 -11.74
CA GLY A 59 7.63 13.51 -11.68
C GLY A 59 7.29 14.15 -10.32
N ARG A 60 7.17 13.35 -9.26
CA ARG A 60 6.96 13.81 -7.87
C ARG A 60 7.98 13.13 -6.95
N ASN A 61 8.19 13.71 -5.77
CA ASN A 61 9.04 13.16 -4.70
C ASN A 61 8.21 12.41 -3.66
N ASP A 62 7.20 11.67 -4.12
CA ASP A 62 6.30 10.89 -3.27
C ASP A 62 5.99 9.54 -3.91
N GLY A 63 5.33 8.68 -3.14
CA GLY A 63 5.05 7.33 -3.56
C GLY A 63 4.05 6.62 -2.66
N VAL A 64 3.86 5.36 -2.97
CA VAL A 64 2.89 4.47 -2.33
C VAL A 64 3.60 3.20 -1.89
N LEU A 65 3.33 2.79 -0.66
CA LEU A 65 3.81 1.54 -0.08
C LEU A 65 2.59 0.67 0.24
N LEU A 66 2.64 -0.61 -0.10
CA LEU A 66 1.65 -1.60 0.28
C LEU A 66 2.23 -2.55 1.31
N PHE A 67 1.58 -2.64 2.46
CA PHE A 67 2.01 -3.50 3.54
C PHE A 67 1.07 -4.68 3.74
N VAL A 68 1.67 -5.81 4.11
CA VAL A 68 0.97 -7.02 4.53
C VAL A 68 1.41 -7.43 5.93
N LYS A 69 0.61 -8.30 6.54
CA LYS A 69 1.01 -9.07 7.72
C LYS A 69 0.33 -10.42 7.69
N ASP A 70 1.09 -11.48 7.97
CA ASP A 70 0.58 -12.87 8.01
C ASP A 70 -0.24 -13.23 6.75
N GLY A 71 0.21 -12.76 5.57
CA GLY A 71 -0.46 -12.99 4.29
C GLY A 71 -1.72 -12.15 4.04
N ARG A 72 -1.97 -11.12 4.86
CA ARG A 72 -3.16 -10.25 4.75
C ARG A 72 -2.80 -8.80 4.44
N LEU A 73 -3.61 -8.13 3.61
CA LEU A 73 -3.46 -6.70 3.34
C LEU A 73 -3.66 -5.91 4.63
N LEU A 74 -2.68 -5.08 4.99
CA LEU A 74 -2.64 -4.37 6.25
C LEU A 74 -2.81 -2.86 6.08
N SER A 75 -2.01 -2.22 5.22
CA SER A 75 -2.09 -0.77 5.02
C SER A 75 -1.59 -0.35 3.64
N LEU A 76 -2.06 0.82 3.20
CA LEU A 76 -1.56 1.53 2.05
C LEU A 76 -1.02 2.87 2.54
N GLU A 77 0.29 3.04 2.49
CA GLU A 77 0.94 4.26 2.97
C GLU A 77 1.33 5.17 1.81
N ILE A 78 1.05 6.46 1.97
CA ILE A 78 1.52 7.50 1.08
C ILE A 78 2.64 8.25 1.80
N TYR A 79 3.84 8.18 1.24
CA TYR A 79 4.99 8.90 1.75
C TYR A 79 5.30 10.12 0.87
N SER A 80 5.96 11.11 1.47
CA SER A 80 6.47 12.29 0.80
C SER A 80 7.88 12.54 1.30
N SER A 81 8.82 12.74 0.38
CA SER A 81 10.19 13.15 0.71
C SER A 81 10.31 14.67 0.89
N ASP A 82 9.28 15.43 0.50
CA ASP A 82 9.26 16.90 0.61
C ASP A 82 8.82 17.38 2.02
N GLY A 83 8.45 16.45 2.91
CA GLY A 83 8.07 16.74 4.30
C GLY A 83 6.60 17.13 4.51
N ASP A 84 5.90 17.55 3.45
CA ASP A 84 4.47 17.83 3.48
C ASP A 84 3.62 16.58 3.13
N PRO A 85 2.39 16.45 3.68
CA PRO A 85 1.51 15.35 3.33
C PRO A 85 1.18 15.29 1.82
N ALA A 86 1.49 14.16 1.19
CA ALA A 86 1.19 13.95 -0.23
C ALA A 86 -0.28 13.49 -0.44
N PRO A 87 -0.93 13.97 -1.53
CA PRO A 87 -2.26 13.50 -1.92
C PRO A 87 -2.19 12.11 -2.54
N LEU A 88 -3.33 11.40 -2.54
CA LEU A 88 -3.47 10.10 -3.20
C LEU A 88 -3.14 10.22 -4.70
N PRO A 89 -2.14 9.50 -5.23
CA PRO A 89 -1.78 9.59 -6.64
C PRO A 89 -2.77 8.86 -7.55
N GLN A 90 -2.76 9.21 -8.85
CA GLN A 90 -3.48 8.44 -9.86
C GLN A 90 -2.68 7.18 -10.23
N VAL A 91 -3.38 6.07 -10.45
CA VAL A 91 -2.75 4.78 -10.78
C VAL A 91 -1.85 4.87 -12.03
N LYS A 92 -2.25 5.65 -13.04
CA LYS A 92 -1.48 5.81 -14.30
C LYS A 92 -0.11 6.48 -14.12
N ASP A 93 0.07 7.18 -13.01
CA ASP A 93 1.28 7.93 -12.70
C ASP A 93 2.26 7.12 -11.84
N LEU A 94 1.83 5.96 -11.35
CA LEU A 94 2.67 5.05 -10.57
C LEU A 94 3.69 4.33 -11.45
N VAL A 95 4.90 4.21 -10.92
CA VAL A 95 5.93 3.35 -11.47
C VAL A 95 6.37 2.38 -10.38
N LEU A 96 6.11 1.10 -10.58
CA LEU A 96 6.44 0.05 -9.61
C LEU A 96 7.96 -0.10 -9.50
N ASP A 97 8.47 0.02 -8.28
CA ASP A 97 9.86 -0.28 -7.97
C ASP A 97 10.14 -1.78 -8.15
N PRO A 98 11.37 -2.20 -8.46
CA PRO A 98 11.72 -3.62 -8.54
C PRO A 98 11.43 -4.32 -7.21
N PRO A 99 10.98 -5.59 -7.21
CA PRO A 99 10.86 -6.35 -5.96
C PRO A 99 12.20 -6.36 -5.23
N ASP A 100 12.15 -6.39 -3.89
CA ASP A 100 13.32 -6.51 -3.02
C ASP A 100 14.34 -5.36 -3.12
N THR A 101 13.94 -4.17 -3.60
CA THR A 101 14.81 -2.97 -3.58
C THR A 101 14.71 -2.17 -2.27
N TRP A 102 14.12 -2.75 -1.23
CA TRP A 102 13.86 -2.11 0.05
C TRP A 102 14.98 -2.43 1.05
N GLU A 103 16.15 -1.83 0.84
CA GLU A 103 17.25 -1.79 1.80
C GLU A 103 17.34 -0.42 2.49
#